data_AF-A0A6M0IVY9-F1
#
_entry.id   AF-A0A6M0IVY9-F1
#
_cell.length_a   1.000
_cell.length_b   1.000
_cell.length_c   1.000
_cell.angle_alpha   90.00
_cell.angle_beta   90.00
_cell.angle_gamma   90.00
#
_symmetry.space_group_name_H-M   'P 1'
#
loop_
_entity.id
_entity.type
_entity.pdbx_description
1 polymer ?
#
loop_
_entity_poly.entity_id
_entity_poly.type
_entity_poly.pdbx_seq_one_letter_code
_entity_poly.pdbx_strand_id
1 'polypeptide(L)'
;MSFVEQKKLKQQGNSNVATNVTTIEALGQLENSIFWEPKPQEKSSNFKKNLGDNYFRVKYKSQWLESLTYCSMLTGDFLNINAGLFHVETKDVYVNICIEVRELPGLKSKLTEIFDPAEIEYAFTQGFGKLAKIMFRLS
;
A
#
# COMPACT_ATOMS: atom_id res chain seq x y z
N MET A 1 36.34 11.17 -48.15
CA MET A 1 34.96 10.69 -48.00
C MET A 1 34.52 10.13 -49.34
N SER A 2 34.22 8.83 -49.40
CA SER A 2 33.94 8.12 -50.65
C SER A 2 32.50 7.61 -50.65
N PHE A 3 31.79 7.89 -51.74
CA PHE A 3 30.52 7.28 -52.14
C PHE A 3 30.73 5.80 -52.50
N VAL A 4 29.66 4.98 -52.41
CA VAL A 4 29.19 4.06 -53.47
C VAL A 4 27.92 3.31 -52.98
N GLU A 5 26.83 3.54 -53.72
CA GLU A 5 25.60 2.72 -53.81
C GLU A 5 25.88 1.31 -54.37
N GLN A 6 25.12 0.29 -53.94
CA GLN A 6 24.91 -0.94 -54.74
C GLN A 6 23.45 -1.44 -54.72
N LYS A 7 22.71 -1.05 -55.77
CA LYS A 7 21.88 -1.84 -56.71
C LYS A 7 21.36 -3.25 -56.32
N LYS A 8 20.02 -3.35 -56.21
CA LYS A 8 19.01 -3.95 -57.13
C LYS A 8 19.17 -5.38 -57.74
N LEU A 9 18.00 -6.05 -57.88
CA LEU A 9 17.54 -7.18 -58.75
C LEU A 9 17.60 -8.59 -58.11
N LYS A 10 16.60 -9.49 -58.22
CA LYS A 10 15.70 -9.94 -59.32
C LYS A 10 14.34 -10.47 -58.75
N GLN A 11 13.15 -10.25 -59.35
CA GLN A 11 12.45 -11.09 -60.37
C GLN A 11 12.40 -12.59 -60.00
N GLN A 12 11.34 -13.42 -60.10
CA GLN A 12 10.09 -13.50 -60.90
C GLN A 12 9.43 -14.85 -60.49
N GLY A 13 8.14 -14.97 -60.13
CA GLY A 13 7.06 -15.47 -61.00
C GLY A 13 6.66 -16.96 -60.81
N ASN A 14 5.34 -17.22 -60.69
CA ASN A 14 4.58 -18.50 -60.78
C ASN A 14 4.70 -19.53 -59.62
N SER A 15 3.70 -20.33 -59.25
CA SER A 15 2.27 -20.49 -59.57
C SER A 15 1.65 -21.49 -58.58
N ASN A 16 0.40 -21.28 -58.19
CA ASN A 16 -0.64 -22.20 -57.67
C ASN A 16 -0.35 -23.18 -56.52
N VAL A 17 -1.15 -23.11 -55.44
CA VAL A 17 -2.27 -24.04 -55.16
C VAL A 17 -2.83 -23.76 -53.74
N ALA A 18 -4.08 -23.31 -53.74
CA ALA A 18 -5.21 -23.65 -52.85
C ALA A 18 -5.15 -23.47 -51.32
N THR A 19 -6.26 -22.87 -50.84
CA THR A 19 -7.06 -23.30 -49.66
C THR A 19 -6.93 -22.44 -48.40
N ASN A 20 -7.97 -21.61 -48.22
CA ASN A 20 -8.66 -21.25 -46.98
C ASN A 20 -8.05 -20.23 -46.00
N VAL A 21 -8.60 -19.01 -46.11
CA VAL A 21 -9.04 -18.08 -45.05
C VAL A 21 -8.84 -18.56 -43.61
N THR A 22 -8.07 -17.80 -42.80
CA THR A 22 -8.45 -17.46 -41.42
C THR A 22 -7.79 -16.13 -41.04
N THR A 23 -8.66 -15.16 -40.76
CA THR A 23 -8.54 -13.95 -39.94
C THR A 23 -7.16 -13.53 -39.42
N ILE A 24 -6.79 -12.29 -39.75
CA ILE A 24 -5.70 -11.53 -39.15
C ILE A 24 -6.18 -11.04 -37.78
N GLU A 25 -5.71 -11.66 -36.70
CA GLU A 25 -5.68 -11.05 -35.36
C GLU A 25 -4.26 -11.14 -34.81
N ALA A 26 -3.45 -10.15 -35.17
CA ALA A 26 -2.12 -9.94 -34.62
C ALA A 26 -1.97 -8.46 -34.21
N LEU A 27 -2.47 -8.17 -33.02
CA LEU A 27 -2.10 -7.06 -32.14
C LEU A 27 -2.26 -7.67 -30.74
N GLY A 28 -1.23 -8.15 -30.07
CA GLY A 28 -0.06 -7.38 -29.67
C GLY A 28 -0.37 -6.75 -28.31
N GLN A 29 0.14 -7.38 -27.23
CA GLN A 29 0.26 -6.95 -25.81
C GLN A 29 -0.16 -8.14 -24.92
N LEU A 30 0.76 -8.97 -24.42
CA LEU A 30 1.60 -8.71 -23.23
C LEU A 30 0.83 -8.00 -22.12
N GLU A 31 -0.13 -8.70 -21.52
CA GLU A 31 -0.57 -8.42 -20.16
C GLU A 31 -0.39 -9.68 -19.34
N ASN A 32 0.80 -9.84 -18.76
CA ASN A 32 0.95 -10.63 -17.54
C ASN A 32 0.23 -9.87 -16.43
N SER A 33 -1.11 -9.92 -16.46
CA SER A 33 -1.95 -9.52 -15.35
C SER A 33 -1.73 -10.57 -14.27
N ILE A 34 -0.76 -10.31 -13.39
CA ILE A 34 -0.70 -10.95 -12.08
C ILE A 34 -1.94 -10.44 -11.36
N PHE A 35 -3.05 -11.13 -11.58
CA PHE A 35 -4.24 -11.04 -10.77
C PHE A 35 -3.81 -11.40 -9.35
N TRP A 36 -3.56 -10.39 -8.53
CA TRP A 36 -3.40 -10.55 -7.10
C TRP A 36 -4.76 -10.97 -6.54
N GLU A 37 -5.03 -12.26 -6.63
CA GLU A 37 -6.10 -12.88 -5.89
C GLU A 37 -5.81 -12.60 -4.40
N PRO A 38 -6.68 -11.90 -3.67
CA PRO A 38 -6.45 -11.60 -2.27
C PRO A 38 -6.49 -12.92 -1.54
N LYS A 39 -5.30 -13.49 -1.28
CA LYS A 39 -5.14 -14.70 -0.50
C LYS A 39 -5.89 -14.47 0.81
N PRO A 40 -6.86 -15.32 1.18
CA PRO A 40 -7.58 -15.17 2.44
C PRO A 40 -6.54 -15.08 3.53
N GLN A 41 -6.41 -13.91 4.17
CA GLN A 41 -5.52 -13.76 5.30
C GLN A 41 -5.89 -14.85 6.30
N GLU A 42 -4.95 -15.75 6.55
CA GLU A 42 -5.03 -16.73 7.62
C GLU A 42 -5.47 -15.95 8.86
N LYS A 43 -6.67 -16.28 9.36
CA LYS A 43 -7.15 -15.77 10.63
C LYS A 43 -6.22 -16.36 11.70
N SER A 44 -5.11 -15.64 11.95
CA SER A 44 -4.24 -15.88 13.08
C SER A 44 -5.11 -16.01 14.32
N SER A 45 -5.19 -17.23 14.84
CA SER A 45 -6.14 -17.65 15.88
C SER A 45 -5.82 -17.09 17.26
N ASN A 46 -4.84 -16.18 17.37
CA ASN A 46 -4.48 -15.47 18.59
C ASN A 46 -4.63 -13.95 18.43
N PHE A 47 -5.63 -13.49 17.67
CA PHE A 47 -5.94 -12.07 17.62
C PHE A 47 -6.32 -11.58 19.03
N LYS A 48 -5.42 -10.83 19.67
CA LYS A 48 -5.80 -9.90 20.74
C LYS A 48 -6.79 -8.93 20.11
N LYS A 49 -8.09 -9.20 20.29
CA LYS A 49 -9.20 -8.33 19.85
C LYS A 49 -9.08 -6.88 20.32
N ASN A 50 -8.17 -6.61 21.26
CA ASN A 50 -7.91 -5.33 21.88
C ASN A 50 -6.40 -5.05 21.82
N LEU A 51 -5.94 -4.44 20.71
CA LEU A 51 -4.60 -3.86 20.61
C LEU A 51 -4.59 -2.50 21.30
N GLY A 52 -3.47 -2.18 21.96
CA GLY A 52 -3.37 -1.01 22.81
C GLY A 52 -3.91 -1.24 24.22
N ASP A 53 -3.71 -0.24 25.06
CA ASP A 53 -4.17 -0.24 26.44
C ASP A 53 -5.64 0.21 26.50
N ASN A 54 -6.45 -0.54 27.24
CA ASN A 54 -7.89 -0.32 27.29
C ASN A 54 -8.28 1.07 27.80
N TYR A 55 -7.56 1.62 28.78
CA TYR A 55 -7.83 2.95 29.30
C TYR A 55 -7.66 4.01 28.21
N PHE A 56 -6.54 3.96 27.48
CA PHE A 56 -6.26 4.94 26.42
C PHE A 56 -7.22 4.81 25.23
N ARG A 57 -7.55 3.58 24.81
CA ARG A 57 -8.53 3.32 23.74
C ARG A 57 -9.90 3.92 24.05
N VAL A 58 -10.37 3.78 25.28
CA VAL A 58 -11.69 4.30 25.68
C VAL A 58 -11.61 5.82 25.84
N LYS A 59 -10.61 6.33 26.54
CA LYS A 59 -10.45 7.76 26.84
C LYS A 59 -10.28 8.61 25.59
N TYR A 60 -9.52 8.13 24.61
CA TYR A 60 -9.17 8.87 23.39
C TYR A 60 -9.84 8.29 22.13
N LYS A 61 -10.97 7.60 22.29
CA LYS A 61 -11.68 6.96 21.17
C LYS A 61 -12.05 7.94 20.07
N SER A 62 -12.55 9.12 20.44
CA SER A 62 -12.97 10.14 19.48
C SER A 62 -11.77 10.69 18.72
N GLN A 63 -10.70 11.04 19.43
CA GLN A 63 -9.46 11.55 18.83
C GLN A 63 -8.83 10.52 17.90
N TRP A 64 -8.82 9.24 18.30
CA TRP A 64 -8.36 8.15 17.43
C TRP A 64 -9.15 8.10 16.12
N LEU A 65 -10.48 8.06 16.20
CA LEU A 65 -11.33 8.01 15.01
C LEU A 65 -11.15 9.25 14.13
N GLU A 66 -11.08 10.42 14.74
CA GLU A 66 -10.84 11.69 14.04
C GLU A 66 -9.49 11.68 13.33
N SER A 67 -8.42 11.26 14.00
CA SER A 67 -7.09 11.11 13.39
C SER A 67 -7.12 10.20 12.16
N LEU A 68 -7.83 9.07 12.23
CA LEU A 68 -7.93 8.16 11.09
C LEU A 68 -8.62 8.77 9.86
N THR A 69 -9.48 9.79 10.04
CA THR A 69 -10.10 10.49 8.90
C THR A 69 -9.13 11.37 8.12
N TYR A 70 -8.01 11.76 8.75
CA TYR A 70 -6.95 12.56 8.13
C TYR A 70 -5.81 11.71 7.56
N CYS A 71 -5.85 10.40 7.76
CA CYS A 71 -4.94 9.47 7.10
C CYS A 71 -5.39 9.20 5.65
N SER A 72 -4.43 8.81 4.81
CA SER A 72 -4.69 8.17 3.53
C SER A 72 -5.51 6.90 3.75
N MET A 73 -6.26 6.48 2.73
CA MET A 73 -7.14 5.31 2.82
C MET A 73 -6.37 4.05 3.24
N LEU A 74 -5.16 3.84 2.68
CA LEU A 74 -4.32 2.69 3.00
C LEU A 74 -3.83 2.71 4.46
N THR A 75 -3.35 3.86 4.93
CA THR A 75 -2.81 4.03 6.28
C THR A 75 -3.92 3.96 7.33
N GLY A 76 -5.05 4.61 7.08
CA GLY A 76 -6.22 4.60 7.95
C GLY A 76 -6.80 3.20 8.14
N ASP A 77 -6.99 2.45 7.05
CA ASP A 77 -7.47 1.07 7.09
C ASP A 77 -6.49 0.15 7.84
N PHE A 78 -5.19 0.31 7.57
CA PHE A 78 -4.17 -0.47 8.26
C PHE A 78 -4.22 -0.25 9.77
N LEU A 79 -4.26 1.02 10.22
CA LEU A 79 -4.30 1.36 11.65
C LEU A 79 -5.59 0.88 12.31
N ASN A 80 -6.73 1.03 11.64
CA ASN A 80 -8.02 0.62 12.17
C ASN A 80 -8.09 -0.90 12.44
N ILE A 81 -7.42 -1.69 11.61
CA ILE A 81 -7.44 -3.16 11.69
C ILE A 81 -6.31 -3.69 12.61
N ASN A 82 -5.12 -3.08 12.53
CA ASN A 82 -3.89 -3.66 13.08
C ASN A 82 -3.25 -2.83 14.19
N ALA A 83 -3.85 -1.73 14.62
CA ALA A 83 -3.26 -0.85 15.62
C ALA A 83 -4.25 -0.39 16.70
N GLY A 84 -3.70 0.10 17.82
CA GLY A 84 -4.47 0.73 18.88
C GLY A 84 -3.60 1.58 19.79
N LEU A 85 -4.22 2.51 20.51
CA LEU A 85 -3.52 3.40 21.43
C LEU A 85 -2.97 2.63 22.63
N PHE A 86 -1.66 2.67 22.82
CA PHE A 86 -0.98 2.04 23.96
C PHE A 86 -0.69 3.04 25.08
N HIS A 87 -0.27 4.25 24.73
CA HIS A 87 0.01 5.30 25.69
C HIS A 87 -0.22 6.67 25.07
N VAL A 88 -0.72 7.62 25.86
CA VAL A 88 -0.88 9.02 25.47
C VAL A 88 -0.42 9.90 26.62
N GLU A 89 0.59 10.73 26.36
CA GLU A 89 1.08 11.74 27.30
C GLU A 89 0.82 13.12 26.71
N THR A 90 -0.13 13.85 27.28
CA THR A 90 -0.45 15.21 26.86
C THR A 90 0.43 16.19 27.63
N LYS A 91 1.16 17.04 26.90
CA LYS A 91 1.89 18.19 27.45
C LYS A 91 1.26 19.49 26.95
N ASP A 92 1.85 20.62 27.29
CA ASP A 92 1.31 21.94 26.95
C ASP A 92 1.21 22.12 25.44
N VAL A 93 2.33 21.92 24.73
CA VAL A 93 2.47 22.19 23.28
C VAL A 93 2.27 20.94 22.42
N TYR A 94 2.67 19.77 22.92
CA TYR A 94 2.66 18.53 22.15
C TYR A 94 1.96 17.39 22.91
N VAL A 95 1.56 16.38 22.16
CA VAL A 95 1.06 15.10 22.67
C VAL A 95 1.98 13.99 22.17
N ASN A 96 2.52 13.19 23.09
CA ASN A 96 3.26 11.99 22.75
C ASN A 96 2.28 10.82 22.70
N ILE A 97 2.27 10.08 21.60
CA ILE A 97 1.35 8.96 21.38
C ILE A 97 2.16 7.73 21.02
N CYS A 98 2.01 6.69 21.84
CA CYS A 98 2.51 5.36 21.50
C CYS A 98 1.35 4.54 20.93
N ILE A 99 1.53 4.07 19.70
CA ILE A 99 0.59 3.20 19.01
C ILE A 99 1.17 1.78 19.04
N GLU A 100 0.40 0.83 19.56
CA GLU A 100 0.74 -0.57 19.47
C GLU A 100 0.18 -1.12 18.16
N VAL A 101 1.04 -1.78 17.39
CA VAL A 101 0.74 -2.38 16.09
C VAL A 101 1.02 -3.87 16.19
N ARG A 102 0.12 -4.67 15.65
CA ARG A 102 0.32 -6.13 15.55
C ARG A 102 1.59 -6.44 14.76
N GLU A 103 2.43 -7.32 15.26
CA GLU A 103 3.54 -7.88 14.48
C GLU A 103 2.98 -8.73 13.32
N LEU A 104 3.27 -8.29 12.08
CA LEU A 104 2.98 -9.03 10.86
C LEU A 104 4.29 -9.47 10.19
N PRO A 105 4.33 -10.61 9.48
CA PRO A 105 5.51 -11.02 8.73
C PRO A 105 5.94 -9.93 7.74
N GLY A 106 7.22 -9.52 7.81
CA GLY A 106 7.76 -8.45 6.95
C GLY A 106 7.25 -7.05 7.28
N LEU A 107 6.54 -6.87 8.40
CA LEU A 107 5.98 -5.57 8.78
C LEU A 107 7.06 -4.52 8.98
N LYS A 108 8.17 -4.83 9.65
CA LYS A 108 9.26 -3.86 9.85
C LYS A 108 9.76 -3.25 8.55
N SER A 109 9.83 -4.05 7.48
CA SER A 109 10.25 -3.62 6.15
C SER A 109 9.17 -2.79 5.44
N LYS A 110 7.90 -3.11 5.66
CA LYS A 110 6.74 -2.43 5.06
C LYS A 110 6.25 -1.23 5.85
N LEU A 111 6.62 -1.10 7.12
CA LEU A 111 6.14 -0.03 7.99
C LEU A 111 6.55 1.32 7.42
N THR A 112 7.76 1.44 6.88
CA THR A 112 8.27 2.63 6.20
C THR A 112 7.62 2.90 4.83
N GLU A 113 6.96 1.91 4.23
CA GLU A 113 6.25 2.06 2.95
C GLU A 113 4.76 2.40 3.15
N ILE A 114 4.17 1.93 4.24
CA ILE A 114 2.75 2.12 4.58
C ILE A 114 2.54 3.37 5.43
N PHE A 115 3.57 3.78 6.18
CA PHE A 115 3.52 4.92 7.07
C PHE A 115 4.54 5.97 6.64
N ASP A 116 4.04 7.04 6.01
CA ASP A 116 4.76 8.30 6.01
C ASP A 116 4.67 8.91 7.44
N PRO A 117 5.80 9.08 8.14
CA PRO A 117 5.81 9.68 9.47
C PRO A 117 5.16 11.07 9.49
N ALA A 118 5.34 11.86 8.42
CA ALA A 118 4.79 13.21 8.36
C ALA A 118 3.25 13.20 8.24
N GLU A 119 2.71 12.28 7.44
CA GLU A 119 1.26 12.08 7.30
C GLU A 119 0.64 11.71 8.66
N ILE A 120 1.26 10.77 9.37
CA ILE A 120 0.75 10.27 10.64
C ILE A 120 0.85 11.33 11.74
N GLU A 121 1.97 12.03 11.85
CA GLU A 121 2.08 13.13 12.81
C GLU A 121 1.06 14.23 12.51
N TYR A 122 0.83 14.54 11.24
CA TYR A 122 -0.18 15.50 10.82
C TYR A 122 -1.60 15.03 11.19
N ALA A 123 -1.97 13.79 10.84
CA ALA A 123 -3.29 13.24 11.08
C ALA A 123 -3.63 13.19 12.59
N PHE A 124 -2.66 12.76 13.41
CA PHE A 124 -2.82 12.76 14.86
C PHE A 124 -2.79 14.17 15.46
N THR A 125 -2.08 15.11 14.84
CA THR A 125 -2.16 16.53 15.23
C THR A 125 -3.56 17.08 15.03
N GLN A 126 -4.21 16.76 13.91
CA GLN A 126 -5.59 17.18 13.67
C GLN A 126 -6.55 16.56 14.70
N GLY A 127 -6.51 15.24 14.89
CA GLY A 127 -7.45 14.57 15.81
C GLY A 127 -7.23 14.88 17.29
N PHE A 128 -6.03 15.28 17.72
CA PHE A 128 -5.76 15.67 19.12
C PHE A 128 -5.77 17.19 19.35
N GLY A 129 -5.81 17.99 18.28
CA GLY A 129 -5.75 19.46 18.35
C GLY A 129 -4.43 20.00 18.91
N LYS A 130 -3.37 19.17 18.95
CA LYS A 130 -2.03 19.50 19.48
C LYS A 130 -0.98 18.80 18.65
N LEU A 131 0.22 19.38 18.54
CA LEU A 131 1.33 18.77 17.80
C LEU A 131 1.60 17.36 18.31
N ALA A 132 1.41 16.36 17.45
CA ALA A 132 1.55 14.97 17.81
C ALA A 132 2.95 14.45 17.50
N LYS A 133 3.49 13.65 18.41
CA LYS A 133 4.72 12.87 18.22
C LYS A 133 4.38 11.40 18.37
N ILE A 134 4.61 10.64 17.31
CA ILE A 134 4.13 9.26 17.24
C ILE A 134 5.29 8.28 17.39
N MET A 135 5.09 7.25 18.22
CA MET A 135 5.98 6.11 18.31
C MET A 135 5.20 4.82 18.10
N PHE A 136 5.74 3.92 17.28
CA PHE A 136 5.17 2.60 17.07
C PHE A 136 5.85 1.56 17.95
N ARG A 137 5.04 0.71 18.58
CA ARG A 137 5.48 -0.49 19.29
C ARG A 137 4.89 -1.71 18.60
N LEU A 138 5.72 -2.71 18.35
CA LEU A 138 5.27 -4.00 17.84
C LEU A 138 4.86 -4.92 18.99
N SER A 139 3.76 -5.67 18.82
CA SER A 139 3.24 -6.69 19.77
C SER A 139 3.05 -8.04 19.12
#